data_AF-A0A940DUF7-F1
#
_entry.id   AF-A0A940DUF7-F1
#
_cell.length_a   1.000
_cell.length_b   1.000
_cell.length_c   1.000
_cell.angle_alpha   90.00
_cell.angle_beta   90.00
_cell.angle_gamma   90.00
#
_symmetry.space_group_name_H-M   'P 1'
#
loop_
_entity.id
_entity.type
_entity.pdbx_description
1 polymer ?
#
loop_
_entity_poly.entity_id
_entity_poly.type
_entity_poly.pdbx_seq_one_letter_code
_entity_poly.pdbx_strand_id
1 'polypeptide(L)'
;MPNDFLFEFVRQFSSELAELAYRIENQLLDQPHASMMQARLYNEQLVKIISKEEKLEEVYPLKISEQIHKLYRQNVIEEDIYLKLEWIRKKGNKAVHNVEEVDIHDALQAHKFLFEISVWYMQVYVSYNFEVPVYKLPVKTEKETNSLGAMDMDSLIKPYLDETLQKMDDMWSEVQKELEVIRQEKGRVQTETSTPANKKVNKITTVSKEIEDLYRFFKQNNFTRTNTSTKAIEFEHATHEEFVYLLFNKEITIVLNPNTVENNSSLQGGKKSRSTALRKFPKEINNGKTPINYGYSFKFETEEELDSFLHSLDTMDLVKN
;
A
#
# COMPACT_ATOMS: atom_id res chain seq x y z
N MET A 1 -22.90 21.58 -9.24
CA MET A 1 -21.46 21.25 -9.24
C MET A 1 -21.22 20.19 -10.30
N PRO A 2 -20.04 20.13 -10.95
CA PRO A 2 -19.66 18.92 -11.68
C PRO A 2 -19.60 17.74 -10.69
N ASN A 3 -19.78 16.51 -11.20
CA ASN A 3 -19.72 15.32 -10.37
C ASN A 3 -18.31 15.23 -9.74
N ASP A 4 -18.25 15.11 -8.41
CA ASP A 4 -17.04 15.34 -7.63
C ASP A 4 -16.17 14.07 -7.61
N PHE A 5 -15.61 13.76 -8.79
CA PHE A 5 -14.88 12.55 -9.18
C PHE A 5 -13.80 12.16 -8.16
N LEU A 6 -13.99 11.00 -7.51
CA LEU A 6 -13.17 10.59 -6.37
C LEU A 6 -11.72 10.29 -6.76
N PHE A 7 -11.49 9.73 -7.95
CA PHE A 7 -10.17 9.33 -8.43
C PHE A 7 -9.44 10.46 -9.21
N GLU A 8 -9.84 11.73 -9.11
CA GLU A 8 -9.17 12.83 -9.83
C GLU A 8 -7.66 12.91 -9.54
N PHE A 9 -7.23 12.54 -8.33
CA PHE A 9 -5.81 12.47 -7.94
C PHE A 9 -4.98 11.50 -8.81
N VAL A 10 -5.60 10.48 -9.42
CA VAL A 10 -4.92 9.49 -10.27
C VAL A 10 -4.30 10.12 -11.51
N ARG A 11 -4.82 11.26 -11.99
CA ARG A 11 -4.23 12.00 -13.12
C ARG A 11 -2.78 12.41 -12.88
N GLN A 12 -2.35 12.53 -11.62
CA GLN A 12 -0.97 12.88 -11.25
C GLN A 12 0.06 11.83 -11.69
N PHE A 13 -0.35 10.55 -11.85
CA PHE A 13 0.53 9.47 -12.30
C PHE A 13 0.05 8.72 -13.55
N SER A 14 -1.25 8.70 -13.84
CA SER A 14 -1.75 8.15 -15.11
C SER A 14 -3.12 8.74 -15.49
N SER A 15 -3.16 9.49 -16.60
CA SER A 15 -4.40 9.96 -17.20
C SER A 15 -5.28 8.81 -17.74
N GLU A 16 -4.67 7.70 -18.15
CA GLU A 16 -5.36 6.50 -18.67
C GLU A 16 -6.10 5.75 -17.56
N LEU A 17 -5.46 5.62 -16.39
CA LEU A 17 -6.09 5.06 -15.19
C LEU A 17 -7.21 5.97 -14.68
N ALA A 18 -7.00 7.30 -14.65
CA ALA A 18 -8.05 8.23 -14.26
C ALA A 18 -9.29 8.13 -15.18
N GLU A 19 -9.11 7.95 -16.49
CA GLU A 19 -10.21 7.75 -17.44
C GLU A 19 -10.91 6.37 -17.27
N LEU A 20 -10.19 5.35 -16.80
CA LEU A 20 -10.80 4.08 -16.40
C LEU A 20 -11.63 4.26 -15.12
N ALA A 21 -11.08 4.90 -14.08
CA ALA A 21 -11.80 5.15 -12.83
C ALA A 21 -13.04 6.04 -13.03
N TYR A 22 -12.95 7.07 -13.88
CA TYR A 22 -14.09 7.94 -14.20
C TYR A 22 -15.23 7.16 -14.85
N ARG A 23 -14.92 6.24 -15.78
CA ARG A 23 -15.96 5.39 -16.38
C ARG A 23 -16.54 4.38 -15.39
N ILE A 24 -15.72 3.81 -14.49
CA ILE A 24 -16.19 2.95 -13.39
C ILE A 24 -17.15 3.72 -12.48
N GLU A 25 -16.79 4.92 -11.99
CA GLU A 25 -17.66 5.72 -11.11
C GLU A 25 -19.02 6.03 -11.74
N ASN A 26 -19.05 6.44 -13.01
CA ASN A 26 -20.29 6.77 -13.71
C ASN A 26 -21.16 5.54 -14.05
N GLN A 27 -20.57 4.34 -14.09
CA GLN A 27 -21.25 3.09 -14.44
C GLN A 27 -21.51 2.16 -13.24
N LEU A 28 -21.00 2.51 -12.06
CA LEU A 28 -20.90 1.63 -10.90
C LEU A 28 -22.24 1.00 -10.46
N LEU A 29 -23.29 1.82 -10.45
CA LEU A 29 -24.63 1.42 -9.99
C LEU A 29 -25.52 0.88 -11.13
N ASP A 30 -25.30 1.32 -12.37
CA ASP A 30 -26.14 0.96 -13.52
C ASP A 30 -25.65 -0.28 -14.26
N GLN A 31 -24.33 -0.48 -14.31
CA GLN A 31 -23.66 -1.50 -15.10
C GLN A 31 -22.52 -2.14 -14.28
N PRO A 32 -22.84 -2.92 -13.22
CA PRO A 32 -21.84 -3.58 -12.38
C PRO A 32 -20.86 -4.45 -13.19
N HIS A 33 -21.36 -5.17 -14.20
CA HIS A 33 -20.54 -5.99 -15.10
C HIS A 33 -19.51 -5.16 -15.89
N ALA A 34 -19.91 -4.03 -16.48
CA ALA A 34 -18.99 -3.15 -17.22
C ALA A 34 -17.95 -2.54 -16.26
N SER A 35 -18.38 -2.16 -15.07
CA SER A 35 -17.52 -1.64 -13.99
C SER A 35 -16.47 -2.67 -13.57
N MET A 36 -16.83 -3.95 -13.42
CA MET A 36 -15.88 -5.03 -13.12
C MET A 36 -14.89 -5.31 -14.25
N MET A 37 -15.32 -5.26 -15.52
CA MET A 37 -14.40 -5.38 -16.67
C MET A 37 -13.38 -4.23 -16.72
N GLN A 38 -13.81 -3.00 -16.42
CA GLN A 38 -12.92 -1.84 -16.37
C GLN A 38 -12.01 -1.88 -15.14
N ALA A 39 -12.52 -2.34 -13.98
CA ALA A 39 -11.72 -2.52 -12.77
C ALA A 39 -10.59 -3.53 -12.98
N ARG A 40 -10.89 -4.64 -13.67
CA ARG A 40 -9.88 -5.58 -14.15
C ARG A 40 -8.81 -4.90 -15.00
N LEU A 41 -9.21 -4.11 -16.01
CA LEU A 41 -8.26 -3.41 -16.89
C LEU A 41 -7.41 -2.37 -16.14
N TYR A 42 -8.01 -1.60 -15.22
CA TYR A 42 -7.30 -0.68 -14.34
C TYR A 42 -6.22 -1.41 -13.54
N ASN A 43 -6.60 -2.53 -12.91
CA ASN A 43 -5.70 -3.39 -12.13
C ASN A 43 -4.53 -3.90 -12.96
N GLU A 44 -4.77 -4.37 -14.20
CA GLU A 44 -3.72 -4.82 -15.11
C GLU A 44 -2.75 -3.71 -15.52
N GLN A 45 -3.24 -2.48 -15.76
CA GLN A 45 -2.37 -1.37 -16.13
C GLN A 45 -1.57 -0.85 -14.93
N LEU A 46 -2.17 -0.79 -13.73
CA LEU A 46 -1.45 -0.38 -12.52
C LEU A 46 -0.35 -1.37 -12.15
N VAL A 47 -0.60 -2.68 -12.24
CA VAL A 47 0.43 -3.72 -12.02
C VAL A 47 1.61 -3.59 -12.99
N LYS A 48 1.36 -3.23 -14.26
CA LYS A 48 2.43 -2.96 -15.22
C LYS A 48 3.22 -1.69 -14.89
N ILE A 49 2.54 -0.62 -14.47
CA ILE A 49 3.20 0.63 -14.03
C ILE A 49 4.14 0.33 -12.85
N ILE A 50 3.65 -0.34 -11.80
CA ILE A 50 4.48 -0.73 -10.64
C ILE A 50 5.66 -1.61 -11.08
N SER A 51 5.40 -2.62 -11.93
CA SER A 51 6.46 -3.52 -12.43
C SER A 51 7.53 -2.79 -13.24
N LYS A 52 7.17 -1.72 -13.96
CA LYS A 52 8.09 -0.88 -14.75
C LYS A 52 8.91 0.07 -13.87
N GLU A 53 8.26 0.75 -12.93
CA GLU A 53 8.89 1.61 -11.91
C GLU A 53 9.96 0.84 -11.13
N GLU A 54 9.64 -0.38 -10.69
CA GLU A 54 10.53 -1.27 -9.93
C GLU A 54 11.47 -2.09 -10.83
N LYS A 55 11.44 -1.88 -12.17
CA LYS A 55 12.31 -2.52 -13.18
C LYS A 55 12.27 -4.05 -13.14
N LEU A 56 11.09 -4.60 -12.93
CA LEU A 56 10.80 -6.03 -12.86
C LEU A 56 10.31 -6.61 -14.20
N GLU A 57 10.38 -5.82 -15.27
CA GLU A 57 10.14 -6.25 -16.64
C GLU A 57 11.10 -7.39 -17.02
N GLU A 58 10.54 -8.49 -17.51
CA GLU A 58 11.28 -9.67 -17.97
C GLU A 58 11.54 -9.60 -19.48
N VAL A 59 12.51 -10.40 -19.96
CA VAL A 59 12.74 -10.59 -21.41
C VAL A 59 11.50 -11.18 -22.12
N TYR A 60 10.65 -11.89 -21.37
CA TYR A 60 9.40 -12.47 -21.86
C TYR A 60 8.19 -11.88 -21.09
N PRO A 61 7.08 -11.52 -21.75
CA PRO A 61 5.90 -11.01 -21.07
C PRO A 61 5.30 -12.00 -20.07
N LEU A 62 5.33 -11.65 -18.78
CA LEU A 62 4.65 -12.38 -17.71
C LEU A 62 3.13 -12.15 -17.76
N LYS A 63 2.34 -13.14 -17.36
CA LYS A 63 0.91 -12.95 -17.07
C LYS A 63 0.73 -12.04 -15.86
N ILE A 64 -0.41 -11.36 -15.76
CA ILE A 64 -0.69 -10.42 -14.66
C ILE A 64 -0.63 -11.09 -13.28
N SER A 65 -1.11 -12.33 -13.13
CA SER A 65 -0.96 -13.10 -11.89
C SER A 65 0.52 -13.35 -11.55
N GLU A 66 1.34 -13.72 -12.54
CA GLU A 66 2.77 -13.95 -12.37
C GLU A 66 3.50 -12.65 -11.97
N GLN A 67 3.07 -11.49 -12.49
CA GLN A 67 3.56 -10.17 -12.09
C GLN A 67 3.16 -9.84 -10.64
N ILE A 68 1.89 -9.99 -10.26
CA ILE A 68 1.42 -9.74 -8.87
C ILE A 68 2.15 -10.64 -7.87
N HIS A 69 2.35 -11.92 -8.20
CA HIS A 69 3.11 -12.85 -7.38
C HIS A 69 4.60 -12.44 -7.28
N LYS A 70 5.21 -11.97 -8.37
CA LYS A 70 6.60 -11.48 -8.38
C LYS A 70 6.76 -10.24 -7.49
N LEU A 71 5.88 -9.25 -7.64
CA LEU A 71 5.83 -8.04 -6.82
C LEU A 71 5.77 -8.37 -5.32
N TYR A 72 4.89 -9.30 -4.92
CA TYR A 72 4.78 -9.70 -3.52
C TYR A 72 5.98 -10.51 -3.02
N ARG A 73 6.52 -11.45 -3.82
CA ARG A 73 7.73 -12.21 -3.45
C ARG A 73 8.95 -11.30 -3.25
N GLN A 74 9.05 -10.22 -4.01
CA GLN A 74 10.15 -9.25 -3.93
C GLN A 74 9.92 -8.10 -2.92
N ASN A 75 8.85 -8.16 -2.11
CA ASN A 75 8.46 -7.12 -1.13
C ASN A 75 8.15 -5.74 -1.72
N VAL A 76 7.81 -5.65 -3.01
CA VAL A 76 7.36 -4.39 -3.64
C VAL A 76 5.96 -4.03 -3.14
N ILE A 77 5.06 -5.00 -3.12
CA ILE A 77 3.71 -4.86 -2.57
C ILE A 77 3.59 -5.64 -1.27
N GLU A 78 2.83 -5.10 -0.32
CA GLU A 78 2.47 -5.79 0.90
C GLU A 78 1.27 -6.74 0.71
N GLU A 79 1.05 -7.60 1.71
CA GLU A 79 -0.03 -8.61 1.72
C GLU A 79 -1.41 -8.02 1.43
N ASP A 80 -1.76 -6.90 2.07
CA ASP A 80 -3.04 -6.21 1.88
C ASP A 80 -3.26 -5.76 0.42
N ILE A 81 -2.21 -5.21 -0.21
CA ILE A 81 -2.25 -4.78 -1.61
C ILE A 81 -2.30 -6.00 -2.55
N TYR A 82 -1.52 -7.05 -2.26
CA TYR A 82 -1.56 -8.31 -3.00
C TYR A 82 -2.97 -8.93 -3.02
N LEU A 83 -3.62 -9.04 -1.85
CA LEU A 83 -4.97 -9.62 -1.72
C LEU A 83 -5.98 -8.87 -2.59
N LYS A 84 -5.91 -7.54 -2.61
CA LYS A 84 -6.80 -6.67 -3.39
C LYS A 84 -6.56 -6.79 -4.89
N LEU A 85 -5.29 -6.76 -5.31
CA LEU A 85 -4.90 -6.92 -6.73
C LEU A 85 -5.34 -8.29 -7.28
N GLU A 86 -5.15 -9.37 -6.52
CA GLU A 86 -5.59 -10.72 -6.91
C GLU A 86 -7.11 -10.89 -6.88
N TRP A 87 -7.81 -10.36 -5.87
CA TRP A 87 -9.27 -10.43 -5.81
C TRP A 87 -9.91 -9.71 -6.99
N ILE A 88 -9.47 -8.48 -7.33
CA ILE A 88 -9.95 -7.75 -8.52
C ILE A 88 -9.63 -8.55 -9.80
N ARG A 89 -8.43 -9.12 -9.91
CA ARG A 89 -8.04 -9.94 -11.07
C ARG A 89 -8.97 -11.15 -11.24
N LYS A 90 -9.25 -11.89 -10.17
CA LYS A 90 -10.08 -13.11 -10.24
C LYS A 90 -11.56 -12.80 -10.45
N LYS A 91 -12.13 -11.84 -9.72
CA LYS A 91 -13.54 -11.42 -9.90
C LYS A 91 -13.76 -10.75 -11.25
N GLY A 92 -12.83 -9.92 -11.70
CA GLY A 92 -12.82 -9.36 -13.06
C GLY A 92 -12.76 -10.44 -14.14
N ASN A 93 -11.94 -11.49 -13.97
CA ASN A 93 -11.93 -12.65 -14.87
C ASN A 93 -13.29 -13.38 -14.86
N LYS A 94 -13.89 -13.60 -13.68
CA LYS A 94 -15.22 -14.25 -13.57
C LYS A 94 -16.29 -13.44 -14.30
N ALA A 95 -16.32 -12.11 -14.11
CA ALA A 95 -17.23 -11.21 -14.82
C ALA A 95 -17.09 -11.28 -16.35
N VAL A 96 -15.88 -11.47 -16.89
CA VAL A 96 -15.67 -11.60 -18.35
C VAL A 96 -16.16 -12.94 -18.92
N HIS A 97 -16.21 -14.00 -18.12
CA HIS A 97 -16.45 -15.37 -18.60
C HIS A 97 -17.80 -15.98 -18.18
N ASN A 98 -18.43 -15.49 -17.11
CA ASN A 98 -19.75 -15.95 -16.69
C ASN A 98 -20.85 -15.09 -17.34
N VAL A 99 -21.93 -15.75 -17.80
CA VAL A 99 -23.14 -15.10 -18.32
C VAL A 99 -24.10 -14.67 -17.19
N GLU A 100 -23.81 -15.09 -15.96
CA GLU A 100 -24.55 -14.70 -14.75
C GLU A 100 -24.38 -13.21 -14.44
N GLU A 101 -25.42 -12.58 -13.88
CA GLU A 101 -25.33 -11.18 -13.46
C GLU A 101 -24.25 -10.99 -12.40
N VAL A 102 -23.42 -9.97 -12.59
CA VAL A 102 -22.40 -9.55 -11.63
C VAL A 102 -23.10 -8.87 -10.46
N ASP A 103 -22.86 -9.38 -9.25
CA ASP A 103 -23.37 -8.77 -8.02
C ASP A 103 -22.88 -7.31 -7.91
N ILE A 104 -23.80 -6.38 -7.65
CA ILE A 104 -23.47 -4.98 -7.41
C ILE A 104 -22.49 -4.83 -6.23
N HIS A 105 -22.55 -5.72 -5.24
CA HIS A 105 -21.58 -5.78 -4.15
C HIS A 105 -20.16 -6.06 -4.63
N ASP A 106 -19.95 -6.89 -5.66
CA ASP A 106 -18.62 -7.12 -6.22
C ASP A 106 -18.07 -5.86 -6.91
N ALA A 107 -18.94 -5.12 -7.63
CA ALA A 107 -18.55 -3.86 -8.27
C ALA A 107 -18.21 -2.75 -7.25
N LEU A 108 -19.03 -2.60 -6.20
CA LEU A 108 -18.77 -1.67 -5.08
C LEU A 108 -17.47 -2.01 -4.35
N GLN A 109 -17.20 -3.30 -4.12
CA GLN A 109 -15.99 -3.77 -3.47
C GLN A 109 -14.74 -3.53 -4.35
N ALA A 110 -14.83 -3.77 -5.66
CA ALA A 110 -13.76 -3.46 -6.60
C ALA A 110 -13.45 -1.96 -6.63
N HIS A 111 -14.46 -1.09 -6.70
CA HIS A 111 -14.29 0.36 -6.64
C HIS A 111 -13.54 0.80 -5.36
N LYS A 112 -13.91 0.25 -4.19
CA LYS A 112 -13.19 0.52 -2.93
C LYS A 112 -11.74 0.07 -2.97
N PHE A 113 -11.47 -1.16 -3.44
CA PHE A 113 -10.10 -1.67 -3.53
C PHE A 113 -9.24 -0.90 -4.53
N LEU A 114 -9.79 -0.50 -5.68
CA LEU A 114 -9.07 0.37 -6.61
C LEU A 114 -8.71 1.71 -5.97
N PHE A 115 -9.59 2.29 -5.17
CA PHE A 115 -9.30 3.53 -4.44
C PHE A 115 -8.13 3.32 -3.47
N GLU A 116 -8.20 2.30 -2.63
CA GLU A 116 -7.16 1.97 -1.64
C GLU A 116 -5.79 1.67 -2.29
N ILE A 117 -5.75 0.89 -3.37
CA ILE A 117 -4.50 0.61 -4.11
C ILE A 117 -3.96 1.88 -4.80
N SER A 118 -4.84 2.77 -5.28
CA SER A 118 -4.42 4.02 -5.91
C SER A 118 -3.90 5.04 -4.90
N VAL A 119 -4.49 5.09 -3.70
CA VAL A 119 -3.97 5.85 -2.55
C VAL A 119 -2.61 5.31 -2.12
N TRP A 120 -2.44 3.97 -2.02
CA TRP A 120 -1.14 3.36 -1.78
C TRP A 120 -0.11 3.78 -2.84
N TYR A 121 -0.47 3.71 -4.13
CA TYR A 121 0.43 4.12 -5.20
C TYR A 121 0.83 5.61 -5.07
N MET A 122 -0.12 6.49 -4.76
CA MET A 122 0.16 7.90 -4.49
C MET A 122 1.18 8.07 -3.37
N GLN A 123 0.96 7.44 -2.20
CA GLN A 123 1.82 7.58 -1.03
C GLN A 123 3.24 7.05 -1.28
N VAL A 124 3.37 5.95 -2.05
CA VAL A 124 4.65 5.26 -2.28
C VAL A 124 5.47 5.87 -3.41
N TYR A 125 4.82 6.25 -4.52
CA TYR A 125 5.50 6.68 -5.75
C TYR A 125 5.31 8.15 -6.09
N VAL A 126 4.26 8.83 -5.60
CA VAL A 126 3.85 10.16 -6.11
C VAL A 126 3.99 11.29 -5.09
N SER A 127 3.54 11.17 -3.85
CA SER A 127 3.79 12.16 -2.79
C SER A 127 3.51 11.58 -1.41
N TYR A 128 4.50 11.67 -0.51
CA TYR A 128 4.38 11.19 0.87
C TYR A 128 3.44 12.07 1.71
N ASN A 129 3.35 13.36 1.37
CA ASN A 129 2.47 14.36 1.96
C ASN A 129 1.07 14.41 1.31
N PHE A 130 0.74 13.44 0.45
CA PHE A 130 -0.57 13.35 -0.19
C PHE A 130 -1.72 13.31 0.84
N GLU A 131 -2.57 14.34 0.82
CA GLU A 131 -3.80 14.36 1.61
C GLU A 131 -4.82 13.39 0.99
N VAL A 132 -4.95 12.22 1.61
CA VAL A 132 -5.85 11.15 1.17
C VAL A 132 -7.32 11.64 1.19
N PRO A 133 -8.02 11.63 0.04
CA PRO A 133 -9.45 11.95 0.00
C PRO A 133 -10.27 11.00 0.87
N VAL A 134 -11.40 11.48 1.41
CA VAL A 134 -12.35 10.60 2.09
C VAL A 134 -13.07 9.76 1.03
N TYR A 135 -12.95 8.42 1.14
CA TYR A 135 -13.67 7.51 0.25
C TYR A 135 -15.18 7.73 0.35
N LYS A 136 -15.84 7.84 -0.81
CA LYS A 136 -17.29 8.02 -0.97
C LYS A 136 -17.76 7.20 -2.17
N LEU A 137 -19.01 6.78 -2.18
CA LEU A 137 -19.62 6.22 -3.40
C LEU A 137 -20.01 7.36 -4.35
N PRO A 138 -19.96 7.13 -5.68
CA PRO A 138 -20.44 8.11 -6.66
C PRO A 138 -21.95 8.33 -6.47
N VAL A 139 -22.32 9.55 -6.09
CA VAL A 139 -23.73 9.96 -5.96
C VAL A 139 -24.22 10.46 -7.30
N LYS A 140 -25.27 9.82 -7.85
CA LYS A 140 -25.93 10.34 -9.04
C LYS A 140 -26.68 11.64 -8.73
N THR A 141 -26.32 12.71 -9.41
CA THR A 141 -27.05 13.98 -9.34
C THR A 141 -28.25 13.93 -10.29
N GLU A 142 -29.36 13.35 -9.82
CA GLU A 142 -30.49 13.05 -10.69
C GLU A 142 -31.46 14.21 -10.90
N LYS A 143 -31.72 14.51 -12.18
CA LYS A 143 -33.02 15.00 -12.64
C LYS A 143 -34.03 13.87 -12.90
N GLU A 144 -33.65 12.60 -12.67
CA GLU A 144 -34.37 11.41 -13.16
C GLU A 144 -34.52 10.22 -12.18
N THR A 145 -34.55 10.43 -10.86
CA THR A 145 -35.46 9.61 -10.01
C THR A 145 -36.16 10.44 -8.94
N ASN A 146 -37.31 9.94 -8.50
CA ASN A 146 -38.18 10.62 -7.56
C ASN A 146 -37.71 10.40 -6.11
N SER A 147 -37.10 11.42 -5.51
CA SER A 147 -37.24 11.79 -4.09
C SER A 147 -37.24 10.67 -3.02
N LEU A 148 -36.42 9.62 -3.16
CA LEU A 148 -36.15 8.58 -2.16
C LEU A 148 -34.82 7.89 -2.52
N GLY A 149 -33.70 8.23 -1.87
CA GLY A 149 -32.42 7.54 -2.12
C GLY A 149 -31.16 8.09 -1.46
N ALA A 150 -31.05 9.41 -1.26
CA ALA A 150 -29.82 10.00 -0.72
C ALA A 150 -29.62 9.78 0.80
N MET A 151 -30.71 9.65 1.57
CA MET A 151 -30.66 9.55 3.04
C MET A 151 -30.51 8.12 3.58
N ASP A 152 -30.66 7.09 2.73
CA ASP A 152 -30.62 5.69 3.16
C ASP A 152 -29.34 4.94 2.73
N MET A 153 -28.45 5.61 1.97
CA MET A 153 -27.22 4.99 1.50
C MET A 153 -26.19 4.87 2.64
N ASP A 154 -25.99 5.91 3.46
CA ASP A 154 -25.04 5.86 4.58
C ASP A 154 -25.46 4.87 5.70
N SER A 155 -26.77 4.67 5.91
CA SER A 155 -27.33 3.66 6.82
C SER A 155 -27.11 2.23 6.32
N LEU A 156 -27.09 2.01 5.00
CA LEU A 156 -26.77 0.72 4.38
C LEU A 156 -25.25 0.48 4.28
N ILE A 157 -24.47 1.51 3.91
CA ILE A 157 -23.01 1.42 3.73
C ILE A 157 -22.33 0.96 5.01
N LYS A 158 -22.69 1.50 6.16
CA LYS A 158 -21.96 1.23 7.41
C LYS A 158 -22.01 -0.25 7.85
N PRO A 159 -23.18 -0.90 7.99
CA PRO A 159 -23.24 -2.34 8.24
C PRO A 159 -22.69 -3.14 7.05
N TYR A 160 -22.84 -2.70 5.80
CA TYR A 160 -22.26 -3.39 4.64
C TYR A 160 -20.71 -3.36 4.62
N LEU A 161 -20.08 -2.29 5.11
CA LEU A 161 -18.62 -2.16 5.17
C LEU A 161 -18.01 -3.07 6.25
N ASP A 162 -18.73 -3.23 7.36
CA ASP A 162 -18.39 -4.19 8.41
C ASP A 162 -18.74 -5.63 7.96
N GLU A 163 -19.84 -5.83 7.25
CA GLU A 163 -20.27 -7.14 6.74
C GLU A 163 -19.43 -7.64 5.55
N THR A 164 -18.86 -6.77 4.72
CA THR A 164 -17.88 -7.17 3.68
C THR A 164 -16.52 -7.56 4.27
N LEU A 165 -16.17 -7.06 5.46
CA LEU A 165 -15.04 -7.59 6.24
C LEU A 165 -15.39 -8.95 6.89
N GLN A 166 -16.67 -9.23 7.12
CA GLN A 166 -17.17 -10.46 7.76
C GLN A 166 -17.44 -11.60 6.74
N LYS A 167 -17.96 -11.26 5.56
CA LYS A 167 -18.20 -12.17 4.44
C LYS A 167 -16.87 -12.41 3.73
N MET A 168 -16.16 -13.41 4.21
CA MET A 168 -15.20 -14.17 3.42
C MET A 168 -15.92 -14.77 2.21
N ASP A 169 -16.03 -13.97 1.14
CA ASP A 169 -16.29 -14.41 -0.21
C ASP A 169 -15.34 -15.57 -0.54
N ASP A 170 -15.82 -16.65 -1.15
CA ASP A 170 -15.03 -17.87 -1.38
C ASP A 170 -13.71 -17.56 -2.12
N MET A 171 -13.77 -16.55 -3.01
CA MET A 171 -12.62 -15.99 -3.72
C MET A 171 -11.55 -15.42 -2.79
N TRP A 172 -11.94 -14.73 -1.72
CA TRP A 172 -11.00 -14.17 -0.74
C TRP A 172 -10.27 -15.29 0.02
N SER A 173 -11.00 -16.35 0.38
CA SER A 173 -10.44 -17.56 0.98
C SER A 173 -9.47 -18.29 0.04
N GLU A 174 -9.80 -18.35 -1.26
CA GLU A 174 -8.95 -18.92 -2.31
C GLU A 174 -7.64 -18.11 -2.47
N VAL A 175 -7.73 -16.79 -2.55
CA VAL A 175 -6.57 -15.88 -2.66
C VAL A 175 -5.69 -15.95 -1.40
N GLN A 176 -6.28 -16.03 -0.20
CA GLN A 176 -5.52 -16.26 1.05
C GLN A 176 -4.80 -17.62 1.07
N LYS A 177 -5.40 -18.66 0.51
CA LYS A 177 -4.78 -19.99 0.43
C LYS A 177 -3.60 -20.00 -0.55
N GLU A 178 -3.73 -19.33 -1.71
CA GLU A 178 -2.62 -19.15 -2.65
C GLU A 178 -1.49 -18.30 -2.05
N LEU A 179 -1.84 -17.22 -1.35
CA LEU A 179 -0.90 -16.37 -0.62
C LEU A 179 -0.05 -17.17 0.38
N GLU A 180 -0.65 -18.09 1.13
CA GLU A 180 0.09 -18.92 2.10
C GLU A 180 1.07 -19.89 1.41
N VAL A 181 0.72 -20.43 0.23
CA VAL A 181 1.68 -21.21 -0.60
C VAL A 181 2.85 -20.32 -1.05
N ILE A 182 2.56 -19.13 -1.58
CA ILE A 182 3.58 -18.17 -2.05
C ILE A 182 4.46 -17.69 -0.89
N ARG A 183 3.90 -17.56 0.32
CA ARG A 183 4.62 -17.20 1.54
C ARG A 183 5.61 -18.30 1.95
N GLN A 184 5.22 -19.57 1.84
CA GLN A 184 6.12 -20.70 2.11
C GLN A 184 7.23 -20.82 1.06
N GLU A 185 6.96 -20.54 -0.22
CA GLU A 185 7.98 -20.41 -1.26
C GLU A 185 8.97 -19.27 -0.94
N LYS A 186 8.44 -18.09 -0.61
CA LYS A 186 9.22 -16.90 -0.27
C LYS A 186 10.15 -17.14 0.92
N GLY A 187 9.68 -17.86 1.95
CA GLY A 187 10.51 -18.27 3.08
C GLY A 187 11.65 -19.21 2.69
N ARG A 188 11.38 -20.23 1.86
CA ARG A 188 12.41 -21.17 1.36
C ARG A 188 13.50 -20.48 0.54
N VAL A 189 13.12 -19.61 -0.39
CA VAL A 189 14.08 -18.87 -1.24
C VAL A 189 14.98 -17.96 -0.40
N GLN A 190 14.46 -17.33 0.65
CA GLN A 190 15.25 -16.51 1.57
C GLN A 190 16.26 -17.35 2.38
N THR A 191 15.93 -18.58 2.77
CA THR A 191 16.87 -19.48 3.47
C THR A 191 17.97 -20.08 2.57
N GLU A 192 17.78 -20.11 1.25
CA GLU A 192 18.76 -20.69 0.31
C GLU A 192 19.72 -19.64 -0.29
N THR A 193 19.40 -18.35 -0.18
CA THR A 193 20.17 -17.26 -0.82
C THR A 193 21.22 -16.59 0.07
N SER A 194 21.51 -17.14 1.25
CA SER A 194 22.59 -16.66 2.14
C SER A 194 23.99 -17.07 1.61
N THR A 195 24.41 -16.48 0.49
CA THR A 195 25.79 -16.49 -0.02
C THR A 195 26.08 -15.16 -0.74
N PRO A 196 27.18 -14.43 -0.41
CA PRO A 196 27.29 -13.02 -0.75
C PRO A 196 27.85 -12.77 -2.16
N ALA A 197 27.00 -12.80 -3.20
CA ALA A 197 27.40 -12.38 -4.55
C ALA A 197 26.24 -11.90 -5.45
N ASN A 198 25.78 -10.65 -5.27
CA ASN A 198 25.62 -9.72 -6.41
C ASN A 198 25.37 -8.26 -6.00
N LYS A 199 26.23 -7.35 -6.46
CA LYS A 199 26.04 -5.88 -6.43
C LYS A 199 25.86 -5.36 -7.86
N LYS A 200 24.82 -4.55 -8.10
CA LYS A 200 24.66 -3.46 -9.11
C LYS A 200 23.16 -3.08 -9.17
N VAL A 201 22.66 -1.96 -8.63
CA VAL A 201 22.91 -0.51 -8.84
C VAL A 201 22.19 0.08 -10.06
N ASN A 202 20.99 0.68 -9.79
CA ASN A 202 20.41 1.94 -10.31
C ASN A 202 20.20 2.13 -11.87
N LYS A 203 19.35 3.03 -12.41
CA LYS A 203 18.46 4.12 -11.90
C LYS A 203 17.34 4.50 -12.92
N ILE A 204 16.45 5.45 -12.56
CA ILE A 204 15.43 6.20 -13.36
C ILE A 204 14.31 5.32 -13.98
N THR A 205 13.01 5.61 -13.98
CA THR A 205 12.12 6.77 -13.67
C THR A 205 10.79 6.13 -13.21
N THR A 206 9.89 6.72 -12.41
CA THR A 206 9.56 8.11 -12.06
C THR A 206 8.94 8.21 -10.65
N VAL A 207 9.59 8.93 -9.72
CA VAL A 207 9.07 9.20 -8.36
C VAL A 207 9.11 10.71 -8.11
N SER A 208 8.24 11.27 -7.26
CA SER A 208 8.35 12.71 -6.97
C SER A 208 9.69 13.06 -6.32
N LYS A 209 10.17 14.26 -6.67
CA LYS A 209 11.47 14.76 -6.25
C LYS A 209 11.68 14.65 -4.73
N GLU A 210 10.65 14.97 -3.96
CA GLU A 210 10.62 14.92 -2.50
C GLU A 210 10.84 13.50 -1.95
N ILE A 211 10.18 12.48 -2.51
CA ILE A 211 10.39 11.08 -2.10
C ILE A 211 11.79 10.59 -2.53
N GLU A 212 12.28 10.97 -3.72
CA GLU A 212 13.63 10.56 -4.17
C GLU A 212 14.76 11.27 -3.40
N ASP A 213 14.55 12.51 -2.94
CA ASP A 213 15.48 13.22 -2.07
C ASP A 213 15.46 12.58 -0.65
N LEU A 214 14.28 12.31 -0.05
CA LEU A 214 14.16 11.54 1.20
C LEU A 214 14.87 10.17 1.15
N TYR A 215 14.64 9.38 0.09
CA TYR A 215 15.32 8.09 -0.11
C TYR A 215 16.84 8.22 -0.24
N ARG A 216 17.37 9.39 -0.62
CA ARG A 216 18.81 9.60 -0.72
C ARG A 216 19.46 9.61 0.65
N PHE A 217 18.88 10.29 1.64
CA PHE A 217 19.43 10.38 3.00
C PHE A 217 19.53 9.01 3.68
N PHE A 218 18.48 8.17 3.58
CA PHE A 218 18.55 6.78 4.06
C PHE A 218 19.71 6.03 3.40
N LYS A 219 19.83 6.12 2.07
CA LYS A 219 20.86 5.41 1.31
C LYS A 219 22.29 5.94 1.56
N GLN A 220 22.43 7.22 1.91
CA GLN A 220 23.70 7.83 2.30
C GLN A 220 24.14 7.34 3.69
N ASN A 221 23.19 7.20 4.60
CA ASN A 221 23.40 6.72 5.98
C ASN A 221 23.18 5.19 6.10
N ASN A 222 23.61 4.42 5.09
CA ASN A 222 23.64 2.94 5.08
C ASN A 222 22.32 2.19 5.35
N PHE A 223 21.16 2.86 5.23
CA PHE A 223 19.84 2.23 5.30
C PHE A 223 19.34 1.77 3.92
N THR A 224 18.75 0.57 3.87
CA THR A 224 18.09 0.03 2.66
C THR A 224 16.60 -0.22 2.91
N ARG A 225 15.75 0.16 1.96
CA ARG A 225 14.29 -0.09 2.01
C ARG A 225 14.02 -1.60 1.96
N THR A 226 13.34 -2.15 2.96
CA THR A 226 12.98 -3.58 3.06
C THR A 226 11.51 -3.86 2.82
N ASN A 227 10.64 -2.90 3.13
CA ASN A 227 9.18 -3.05 3.03
C ASN A 227 8.50 -1.70 2.83
N THR A 228 7.30 -1.70 2.26
CA THR A 228 6.47 -0.48 2.13
C THR A 228 5.01 -0.83 2.37
N SER A 229 4.30 0.05 3.09
CA SER A 229 2.88 -0.10 3.44
C SER A 229 2.10 1.19 3.23
N THR A 230 0.77 1.14 3.27
CA THR A 230 -0.10 2.35 3.29
C THR A 230 0.17 3.34 4.44
N LYS A 231 0.99 2.97 5.44
CA LYS A 231 1.23 3.77 6.65
C LYS A 231 2.70 4.16 6.86
N ALA A 232 3.63 3.37 6.33
CA ALA A 232 5.05 3.55 6.54
C ALA A 232 5.92 2.81 5.51
N ILE A 233 7.15 3.30 5.35
CA ILE A 233 8.26 2.64 4.67
C ILE A 233 9.20 2.07 5.74
N GLU A 234 9.59 0.80 5.61
CA GLU A 234 10.56 0.12 6.47
C GLU A 234 11.94 0.18 5.83
N PHE A 235 12.94 0.55 6.63
CA PHE A 235 14.35 0.52 6.27
C PHE A 235 15.14 -0.32 7.29
N GLU A 236 16.17 -1.01 6.82
CA GLU A 236 17.11 -1.81 7.62
C GLU A 236 18.52 -1.22 7.49
N HIS A 237 19.24 -1.12 8.61
CA HIS A 237 20.63 -0.67 8.61
C HIS A 237 21.57 -1.79 8.14
N ALA A 238 22.50 -1.49 7.24
CA ALA A 238 23.36 -2.49 6.59
C ALA A 238 24.25 -3.33 7.56
N THR A 239 24.50 -2.85 8.78
CA THR A 239 25.45 -3.47 9.73
C THR A 239 24.94 -3.68 11.15
N HIS A 240 23.81 -3.07 11.54
CA HIS A 240 23.43 -2.93 12.96
C HIS A 240 22.13 -3.67 13.36
N GLU A 241 21.50 -4.41 12.44
CA GLU A 241 20.17 -5.05 12.64
C GLU A 241 19.06 -4.07 13.11
N GLU A 242 19.30 -2.76 13.01
CA GLU A 242 18.35 -1.71 13.36
C GLU A 242 17.36 -1.47 12.22
N PHE A 243 16.09 -1.37 12.58
CA PHE A 243 15.01 -1.06 11.65
C PHE A 243 14.43 0.33 11.94
N VAL A 244 14.16 1.08 10.88
CA VAL A 244 13.70 2.46 10.95
C VAL A 244 12.46 2.62 10.07
N TYR A 245 11.41 3.24 10.59
CA TYR A 245 10.16 3.43 9.84
C TYR A 245 9.90 4.90 9.54
N LEU A 246 9.86 5.27 8.25
CA LEU A 246 9.34 6.57 7.80
C LEU A 246 7.81 6.47 7.67
N LEU A 247 7.06 7.31 8.37
CA LEU A 247 5.59 7.31 8.30
C LEU A 247 5.06 8.25 7.20
N PHE A 248 3.88 7.91 6.66
CA PHE A 248 3.15 8.73 5.70
C PHE A 248 2.16 9.67 6.42
N ASN A 249 2.67 10.81 6.88
CA ASN A 249 1.92 11.87 7.57
C ASN A 249 2.51 13.25 7.26
N LYS A 250 1.79 14.33 7.60
CA LYS A 250 2.10 15.74 7.25
C LYS A 250 3.48 16.29 7.63
N GLU A 251 4.26 15.54 8.39
CA GLU A 251 5.57 15.91 8.92
C GLU A 251 6.47 14.68 8.77
N ILE A 252 7.71 14.85 8.33
CA ILE A 252 8.68 13.76 8.18
C ILE A 252 8.82 13.08 9.55
N THR A 253 8.31 11.86 9.69
CA THR A 253 8.23 11.17 10.97
C THR A 253 8.96 9.84 10.91
N ILE A 254 9.98 9.69 11.75
CA ILE A 254 10.76 8.47 11.89
C ILE A 254 10.37 7.75 13.17
N VAL A 255 10.19 6.43 13.13
CA VAL A 255 10.01 5.60 14.32
C VAL A 255 11.18 4.65 14.49
N LEU A 256 11.83 4.72 15.65
CA LEU A 256 12.94 3.85 16.06
C LEU A 256 12.47 2.74 17.02
N ASN A 257 13.29 1.69 17.10
CA ASN A 257 13.06 0.55 17.98
C ASN A 257 13.07 1.01 19.46
N PRO A 258 12.09 0.58 20.30
CA PRO A 258 12.10 0.83 21.74
C PRO A 258 13.44 0.52 22.40
N ASN A 259 14.03 -0.64 22.09
CA ASN A 259 15.31 -1.07 22.69
C ASN A 259 16.44 -0.10 22.34
N THR A 260 16.45 0.43 21.12
CA THR A 260 17.50 1.32 20.62
C THR A 260 17.40 2.70 21.27
N VAL A 261 16.18 3.21 21.48
CA VAL A 261 15.97 4.50 22.15
C VAL A 261 16.15 4.41 23.67
N GLU A 262 15.67 3.33 24.30
CA GLU A 262 15.74 3.16 25.76
C GLU A 262 17.17 2.88 26.26
N ASN A 263 18.03 2.29 25.42
CA ASN A 263 19.44 2.06 25.75
C ASN A 263 20.39 3.24 25.39
N ASN A 264 19.93 4.24 24.62
CA ASN A 264 20.79 5.35 24.16
C ASN A 264 20.30 6.70 24.68
N SER A 265 21.03 7.27 25.65
CA SER A 265 20.70 8.58 26.27
C SER A 265 20.69 9.76 25.29
N SER A 266 21.37 9.65 24.15
CA SER A 266 21.37 10.62 23.04
C SER A 266 20.04 10.66 22.27
N LEU A 267 19.22 9.61 22.33
CA LEU A 267 17.94 9.50 21.61
C LEU A 267 16.72 9.88 22.47
N GLN A 268 16.93 10.53 23.62
CA GLN A 268 15.85 11.00 24.47
C GLN A 268 15.04 12.12 23.77
N GLY A 269 13.71 11.99 23.77
CA GLY A 269 12.78 12.97 23.20
C GLY A 269 11.72 12.38 22.26
N GLY A 270 11.94 11.16 21.75
CA GLY A 270 10.97 10.44 20.94
C GLY A 270 9.65 10.18 21.68
N LYS A 271 8.52 10.31 20.98
CA LYS A 271 7.17 10.07 21.55
C LYS A 271 6.69 8.66 21.26
N LYS A 272 6.23 7.93 22.28
CA LYS A 272 5.74 6.55 22.13
C LYS A 272 4.58 6.48 21.14
N SER A 273 4.77 5.73 20.06
CA SER A 273 3.82 5.53 18.96
C SER A 273 3.48 4.04 18.80
N ARG A 274 2.27 3.73 18.33
CA ARG A 274 1.76 2.36 18.17
C ARG A 274 1.16 2.22 16.78
N SER A 275 1.63 1.25 16.01
CA SER A 275 1.15 1.02 14.64
C SER A 275 1.43 -0.42 14.18
N THR A 276 0.47 -1.00 13.46
CA THR A 276 0.61 -2.32 12.82
C THR A 276 1.65 -2.35 11.68
N ALA A 277 2.17 -1.20 11.28
CA ALA A 277 3.25 -1.09 10.30
C ALA A 277 4.64 -1.38 10.89
N LEU A 278 4.82 -1.25 12.21
CA LEU A 278 6.11 -1.41 12.92
C LEU A 278 6.45 -2.90 13.13
N ARG A 279 6.38 -3.70 12.07
CA ARG A 279 6.32 -5.18 12.11
C ARG A 279 7.50 -5.83 12.84
N LYS A 280 8.68 -5.20 12.80
CA LYS A 280 9.93 -5.66 13.42
C LYS A 280 10.10 -5.26 14.89
N PHE A 281 9.30 -4.32 15.39
CA PHE A 281 9.44 -3.80 16.76
C PHE A 281 8.66 -4.63 17.79
N PRO A 282 8.99 -4.52 19.09
CA PRO A 282 8.28 -5.19 20.17
C PRO A 282 6.78 -4.84 20.20
N LYS A 283 5.95 -5.76 20.73
CA LYS A 283 4.52 -5.53 20.95
C LYS A 283 4.23 -5.21 22.42
N GLU A 284 3.30 -4.30 22.65
CA GLU A 284 2.79 -3.94 23.97
C GLU A 284 1.29 -4.23 24.07
N ILE A 285 0.84 -4.74 25.22
CA ILE A 285 -0.57 -4.88 25.56
C ILE A 285 -1.04 -3.56 26.18
N ASN A 286 -2.11 -2.98 25.63
CA ASN A 286 -2.75 -1.79 26.19
C ASN A 286 -4.17 -2.14 26.67
N ASN A 287 -4.41 -2.02 27.98
CA ASN A 287 -5.74 -2.12 28.61
C ASN A 287 -6.61 -3.28 28.10
N GLY A 288 -6.06 -4.50 28.09
CA GLY A 288 -6.79 -5.72 27.73
C GLY A 288 -7.05 -5.93 26.23
N LYS A 289 -6.50 -5.08 25.35
CA LYS A 289 -6.58 -5.27 23.89
C LYS A 289 -5.43 -6.13 23.36
N THR A 290 -5.61 -6.65 22.14
CA THR A 290 -4.62 -7.41 21.37
C THR A 290 -3.25 -6.68 21.35
N PRO A 291 -2.11 -7.37 21.50
CA PRO A 291 -0.80 -6.73 21.46
C PRO A 291 -0.51 -6.05 20.11
N ILE A 292 -0.09 -4.79 20.13
CA ILE A 292 0.26 -4.00 18.92
C ILE A 292 1.73 -3.57 19.00
N ASN A 293 2.43 -3.58 17.86
CA ASN A 293 3.82 -3.12 17.77
C ASN A 293 3.95 -1.63 18.14
N TYR A 294 5.02 -1.28 18.85
CA TYR A 294 5.27 0.10 19.29
C TYR A 294 6.73 0.52 19.06
N GLY A 295 6.95 1.83 19.00
CA GLY A 295 8.26 2.45 18.84
C GLY A 295 8.25 3.89 19.33
N TYR A 296 9.39 4.58 19.25
CA TYR A 296 9.48 6.00 19.58
C TYR A 296 9.57 6.84 18.30
N SER A 297 8.63 7.75 18.14
CA SER A 297 8.51 8.63 16.98
C SER A 297 9.23 9.96 17.18
N PHE A 298 10.05 10.32 16.21
CA PHE A 298 10.76 11.58 16.05
C PHE A 298 10.20 12.28 14.82
N LYS A 299 10.12 13.62 14.86
CA LYS A 299 9.50 14.44 13.82
C LYS A 299 10.50 15.51 13.39
N PHE A 300 10.54 15.79 12.09
CA PHE A 300 11.47 16.71 11.47
C PHE A 300 10.70 17.68 10.58
N GLU A 301 11.07 18.96 10.65
CA GLU A 301 10.48 20.02 9.83
C GLU A 301 11.21 20.15 8.48
N THR A 302 12.46 19.69 8.41
CA THR A 302 13.31 19.78 7.22
C THR A 302 14.00 18.46 6.88
N GLU A 303 14.47 18.35 5.63
CA GLU A 303 15.25 17.21 5.14
C GLU A 303 16.66 17.17 5.77
N GLU A 304 17.26 18.34 6.04
CA GLU A 304 18.57 18.47 6.67
C GLU A 304 18.57 18.01 8.14
N GLU A 305 17.46 18.21 8.87
CA GLU A 305 17.26 17.66 10.21
C GLU A 305 17.17 16.13 10.18
N LEU A 306 16.45 15.56 9.20
CA LEU A 306 16.38 14.11 9.00
C LEU A 306 17.76 13.53 8.70
N ASP A 307 18.51 14.10 7.74
CA ASP A 307 19.83 13.59 7.36
C ASP A 307 20.81 13.63 8.54
N SER A 308 20.82 14.74 9.29
CA SER A 308 21.63 14.89 10.52
C SER A 308 21.27 13.83 11.57
N PHE A 309 19.99 13.51 11.73
CA PHE A 309 19.53 12.47 12.65
C PHE A 309 19.93 11.06 12.17
N LEU A 310 19.72 10.73 10.89
CA LEU A 310 20.10 9.44 10.32
C LEU A 310 21.63 9.22 10.38
N HIS A 311 22.42 10.27 10.14
CA HIS A 311 23.88 10.21 10.29
C HIS A 311 24.32 9.92 11.72
N SER A 312 23.60 10.45 12.71
CA SER A 312 23.86 10.12 14.12
C SER A 312 23.58 8.65 14.44
N LEU A 313 22.65 7.99 13.73
CA LEU A 313 22.36 6.56 13.91
C LEU A 313 23.36 5.65 13.19
N ASP A 314 23.83 6.04 11.99
CA ASP A 314 24.89 5.34 11.25
C ASP A 314 26.23 5.36 12.03
N THR A 315 26.54 6.49 12.67
CA THR A 315 27.77 6.70 13.43
C THR A 315 27.70 6.30 14.91
N MET A 316 26.52 5.89 15.42
CA MET A 316 26.40 5.35 16.78
C MET A 316 26.95 3.92 16.83
N ASP A 317 27.79 3.64 17.83
CA ASP A 317 28.10 2.28 18.29
C ASP A 317 26.85 1.67 18.93
N LEU A 318 25.92 1.20 18.09
CA LEU A 318 24.73 0.47 18.51
C LEU A 318 25.17 -0.87 19.10
N VAL A 319 25.27 -0.91 20.42
CA VAL A 319 25.74 -2.07 21.19
C VAL A 319 24.86 -3.28 20.88
N LYS A 320 25.49 -4.32 20.32
CA LYS A 320 24.88 -5.64 20.13
C LYS A 320 24.45 -6.21 21.48
N ASN A 321 23.15 -6.42 21.66
CA ASN A 321 22.55 -7.19 22.75
C ASN A 321 21.90 -8.46 22.17
#